data_AF-A0A0B1SXE9-F1
#
_entry.id   AF-A0A0B1SXE9-F1
#
_cell.length_a   1.000
_cell.length_b   1.000
_cell.length_c   1.000
_cell.angle_alpha   90.00
_cell.angle_beta   90.00
_cell.angle_gamma   90.00
#
_symmetry.space_group_name_H-M   'P 1'
#
loop_
_entity.id
_entity.type
_entity.pdbx_description
1 polymer ?
#
loop_
_entity_poly.entity_id
_entity_poly.type
_entity_poly.pdbx_seq_one_letter_code
_entity_poly.pdbx_strand_id
1 'polypeptide(L)'
;MNTPNAKTAAAVSSHLKTIEKNLAAVLEGKEMPAKYDGYASCPLIVGKHVGILAEFNSQGRMETFPFDQAKPRLYAFLMKRYLMPFLYWNFLVKGYWNGPATIRKILHLGFVPKAK
;
A
#
# COMPACT_ATOMS: atom_id res chain seq x y z
N MET A 1 -14.45 -13.27 -11.64
CA MET A 1 -14.01 -11.91 -11.22
C MET A 1 -13.31 -12.01 -9.86
N ASN A 2 -11.99 -11.92 -9.82
CA ASN A 2 -11.21 -11.84 -8.58
C ASN A 2 -9.90 -11.13 -8.92
N THR A 3 -9.37 -10.32 -8.02
CA THR A 3 -8.03 -9.78 -8.16
C THR A 3 -7.03 -10.80 -7.59
N PRO A 4 -5.94 -11.16 -8.31
CA PRO A 4 -5.02 -12.21 -7.88
C PRO A 4 -4.02 -11.76 -6.80
N ASN A 5 -4.42 -10.82 -5.92
CA ASN A 5 -3.59 -10.25 -4.87
C ASN A 5 -4.01 -10.70 -3.48
N ALA A 6 -3.14 -10.49 -2.48
CA ALA A 6 -3.48 -10.77 -1.10
C ALA A 6 -4.61 -9.84 -0.59
N LYS A 7 -5.60 -10.44 0.08
CA LYS A 7 -6.81 -9.76 0.58
C LYS A 7 -6.51 -9.04 1.90
N THR A 8 -5.95 -7.83 1.80
CA THR A 8 -5.54 -7.01 2.96
C THR A 8 -6.17 -5.62 2.92
N ALA A 9 -6.29 -4.94 4.07
CA ALA A 9 -6.77 -3.56 4.11
C ALA A 9 -5.84 -2.59 3.34
N ALA A 10 -4.54 -2.88 3.29
CA ALA A 10 -3.59 -2.13 2.47
C ALA A 10 -3.91 -2.23 0.98
N ALA A 11 -4.29 -3.43 0.51
CA ALA A 11 -4.76 -3.63 -0.86
C ALA A 11 -6.02 -2.82 -1.16
N VAL A 12 -6.98 -2.76 -0.24
CA VAL A 12 -8.17 -1.90 -0.36
C VAL A 12 -7.76 -0.44 -0.57
N SER A 13 -6.83 0.08 0.23
CA SER A 13 -6.39 1.48 0.11
C SER A 13 -5.78 1.83 -1.24
N SER A 14 -4.99 0.92 -1.85
CA SER A 14 -4.42 1.13 -3.18
C SER A 14 -5.49 0.98 -4.27
N HIS A 15 -6.42 0.03 -4.09
CA HIS A 15 -7.50 -0.19 -5.03
C HIS A 15 -8.48 0.99 -5.08
N LEU A 16 -8.77 1.63 -3.94
CA LEU A 16 -9.59 2.85 -3.86
C LEU A 16 -9.07 3.95 -4.78
N LYS A 17 -7.74 4.15 -4.84
CA LYS A 17 -7.11 5.12 -5.75
C LYS A 17 -7.39 4.85 -7.22
N THR A 18 -7.39 3.58 -7.63
CA THR A 18 -7.69 3.19 -9.01
C THR A 18 -9.18 3.38 -9.30
N ILE A 19 -10.04 2.96 -8.37
CA ILE A 19 -11.50 3.07 -8.50
C ILE A 19 -11.91 4.54 -8.59
N GLU A 20 -11.39 5.43 -7.74
CA GLU A 20 -11.69 6.85 -7.73
C GLU A 20 -11.46 7.48 -9.13
N LYS A 21 -10.29 7.24 -9.72
CA LYS A 21 -9.93 7.77 -11.04
C LYS A 21 -10.76 7.19 -12.17
N ASN A 22 -10.98 5.88 -12.15
CA ASN A 22 -11.71 5.21 -13.21
C ASN A 22 -13.21 5.51 -13.15
N LEU A 23 -13.78 5.59 -11.95
CA LEU A 23 -15.18 5.93 -11.76
C LEU A 23 -15.47 7.35 -12.24
N ALA A 24 -14.61 8.31 -11.88
CA ALA A 24 -14.73 9.68 -12.38
C ALA A 24 -14.67 9.73 -13.91
N ALA A 25 -13.71 9.03 -14.53
CA ALA A 25 -13.61 8.98 -15.99
C ALA A 25 -14.84 8.35 -16.66
N VAL A 26 -15.36 7.25 -16.11
CA VAL A 26 -16.54 6.56 -16.65
C VAL A 26 -17.78 7.45 -16.53
N LEU A 27 -17.96 8.17 -15.42
CA LEU A 27 -19.06 9.12 -15.26
C LEU A 27 -19.00 10.27 -16.28
N GLU A 28 -17.80 10.62 -16.74
CA GLU A 28 -17.57 11.61 -17.80
C GLU A 28 -17.62 11.00 -19.22
N GLY A 29 -17.91 9.71 -19.37
CA GLY A 29 -17.93 9.01 -20.66
C GLY A 29 -16.53 8.80 -21.28
N LYS A 30 -15.47 8.90 -20.46
CA LYS A 30 -14.07 8.72 -20.89
C LYS A 30 -13.58 7.29 -20.61
N GLU A 31 -12.49 6.91 -21.27
CA GLU A 31 -11.79 5.66 -20.99
C GLU A 31 -11.15 5.66 -19.59
N MET A 32 -11.06 4.48 -18.97
CA MET A 32 -10.47 4.29 -17.64
C MET A 32 -8.95 4.48 -17.65
N PRO A 33 -8.40 5.54 -17.04
CA PRO A 33 -6.98 5.87 -17.17
C PRO A 33 -6.07 5.12 -16.19
N ALA A 34 -6.61 4.50 -15.14
CA ALA A 34 -5.83 3.90 -14.06
C ALA A 34 -5.93 2.37 -14.07
N LYS A 35 -4.80 1.71 -13.80
CA LYS A 35 -4.73 0.26 -13.60
C LYS A 35 -4.23 -0.05 -12.19
N TYR A 36 -4.92 -0.95 -11.51
CA TYR A 36 -4.51 -1.44 -10.20
C TYR A 36 -3.31 -2.38 -10.37
N ASP A 37 -2.26 -2.15 -9.57
CA ASP A 37 -0.98 -2.86 -9.65
C ASP A 37 -0.93 -4.13 -8.79
N GLY A 38 -2.02 -4.46 -8.08
CA GLY A 38 -2.08 -5.64 -7.21
C GLY A 38 -1.38 -5.46 -5.87
N TYR A 39 -1.03 -4.22 -5.48
CA TYR A 39 -0.35 -3.93 -4.22
C TYR A 39 -1.05 -4.55 -3.01
N ALA A 40 -0.28 -5.20 -2.15
CA ALA A 40 -0.72 -5.62 -0.83
C ALA A 40 0.40 -5.40 0.19
N SER A 41 0.00 -5.28 1.45
CA SER A 41 0.94 -5.22 2.57
C SER A 41 0.48 -6.10 3.71
N CYS A 42 1.45 -6.79 4.31
CA CYS A 42 1.26 -7.58 5.52
C CYS A 42 2.33 -7.18 6.55
N PRO A 43 1.98 -6.40 7.59
CA PRO A 43 2.87 -6.16 8.71
C PRO A 43 2.89 -7.40 9.62
N LEU A 44 3.92 -8.24 9.47
CA LEU A 44 4.11 -9.49 10.21
C LEU A 44 4.77 -9.17 11.56
N ILE A 45 4.11 -9.50 12.67
CA ILE A 45 4.72 -9.36 14.00
C ILE A 45 5.47 -10.65 14.29
N VAL A 46 6.78 -10.55 14.47
CA VAL A 46 7.69 -11.70 14.63
C VAL A 46 8.29 -11.79 16.04
N GLY A 47 7.96 -10.84 16.92
CA GLY A 47 8.34 -10.84 18.32
C GLY A 47 7.59 -9.77 19.12
N LYS A 48 7.87 -9.67 20.43
CA LYS A 48 7.12 -8.80 21.35
C LYS A 48 7.05 -7.33 20.91
N HIS A 49 8.13 -6.83 20.31
CA HIS A 49 8.25 -5.44 19.85
C HIS A 49 8.88 -5.32 18.46
N VAL A 50 8.87 -6.38 17.66
CA VAL A 50 9.52 -6.38 16.33
C VAL A 50 8.60 -6.96 15.27
N GLY A 51 8.65 -6.37 14.08
CA GLY A 51 7.89 -6.81 12.93
C GLY A 51 8.65 -6.67 11.62
N ILE A 52 8.14 -7.35 10.60
CA ILE A 52 8.58 -7.28 9.22
C ILE A 52 7.44 -6.62 8.44
N LEU A 53 7.73 -5.58 7.66
CA LEU A 53 6.75 -4.93 6.81
C LEU A 53 6.85 -5.52 5.40
N ALA A 54 6.09 -6.58 5.15
CA ALA A 54 6.05 -7.19 3.83
C ALA A 54 5.14 -6.36 2.92
N GLU A 55 5.67 -5.88 1.80
CA GLU A 55 4.94 -5.16 0.76
C GLU A 55 5.25 -5.76 -0.59
N PHE A 56 4.22 -6.08 -1.36
CA PHE A 56 4.38 -6.85 -2.59
C PHE A 56 3.21 -6.67 -3.56
N ASN A 57 3.42 -7.09 -4.79
CA ASN A 57 2.38 -7.40 -5.77
C ASN A 57 2.70 -8.73 -6.46
N SER A 58 2.00 -9.06 -7.55
CA SER A 58 2.25 -10.27 -8.34
C SER A 58 3.63 -10.30 -9.00
N GLN A 59 4.34 -9.17 -9.09
CA GLN A 59 5.65 -9.05 -9.72
C GLN A 59 6.81 -9.08 -8.72
N GLY A 60 6.53 -9.00 -7.41
CA GLY A 60 7.56 -9.08 -6.38
C GLY A 60 7.43 -8.00 -5.29
N ARG A 61 8.57 -7.63 -4.71
CA ARG A 61 8.66 -6.73 -3.55
C ARG A 61 8.37 -5.28 -3.95
N MET A 62 7.59 -4.58 -3.14
CA MET A 62 7.15 -3.20 -3.36
C MET A 62 7.27 -2.36 -2.08
N GLU A 63 8.48 -2.31 -1.53
CA GLU A 63 8.78 -1.63 -0.26
C GLU A 63 8.57 -0.11 -0.37
N THR A 64 7.92 0.46 0.65
CA THR A 64 7.62 1.88 0.72
C THR A 64 8.82 2.68 1.22
N PHE A 65 9.59 2.14 2.15
CA PHE A 65 10.77 2.78 2.71
C PHE A 65 12.05 2.42 1.95
N PRO A 66 13.06 3.30 1.89
CA PRO A 66 14.30 3.10 1.13
C PRO A 66 15.32 2.25 1.91
N PHE A 67 14.86 1.22 2.61
CA PHE A 67 15.68 0.27 3.35
C PHE A 67 15.00 -1.10 3.36
N ASP A 68 15.79 -2.16 3.50
CA ASP A 68 15.27 -3.54 3.49
C ASP A 68 14.25 -3.78 4.61
N GLN A 69 13.00 -3.98 4.19
CA GLN A 69 11.86 -4.24 5.07
C GLN A 69 11.68 -5.72 5.41
N ALA A 70 12.44 -6.64 4.81
CA ALA A 70 12.45 -8.06 5.23
C ALA A 70 13.14 -8.25 6.59
N LYS A 71 13.98 -7.31 7.02
CA LYS A 71 14.62 -7.37 8.32
C LYS A 71 13.60 -7.06 9.44
N PRO A 72 13.55 -7.87 10.51
CA PRO A 72 12.76 -7.54 11.69
C PRO A 72 13.20 -6.20 12.29
N ARG A 73 12.27 -5.26 12.45
CA ARG A 73 12.55 -3.95 13.05
C ARG A 73 11.44 -3.49 13.98
N LEU A 74 11.81 -2.63 14.93
CA LEU A 74 10.89 -1.99 15.86
C LEU A 74 9.90 -1.05 15.14
N TYR A 75 10.33 -0.33 14.09
CA TYR A 75 9.45 0.63 13.40
C TYR A 75 8.20 -0.06 12.81
N ALA A 76 8.34 -1.25 12.23
CA ALA A 76 7.21 -1.98 11.65
C ALA A 76 6.19 -2.38 12.72
N PHE A 77 6.65 -2.74 13.91
CA PHE A 77 5.79 -3.00 15.06
C PHE A 77 5.08 -1.73 15.54
N LEU A 78 5.81 -0.63 15.75
CA LEU A 78 5.24 0.64 16.19
C LEU A 78 4.23 1.18 15.18
N MET A 79 4.55 1.09 13.90
CA MET A 79 3.68 1.49 12.80
C MET A 79 2.39 0.68 12.80
N LYS A 80 2.48 -0.66 12.90
CA LYS A 80 1.29 -1.51 12.96
C LYS A 80 0.44 -1.24 14.20
N ARG A 81 1.08 -1.06 15.35
CA ARG A 81 0.39 -0.93 16.64
C ARG A 81 -0.27 0.43 16.84
N TYR A 82 0.38 1.51 16.41
CA TYR A 82 -0.06 2.88 16.73
C TYR A 82 -0.44 3.70 15.49
N LEU A 83 0.38 3.69 14.44
CA LEU A 83 0.13 4.53 13.26
C LEU A 83 -1.03 4.00 12.41
N MET A 84 -1.07 2.70 12.13
CA MET A 84 -2.09 2.11 11.25
C MET A 84 -3.52 2.25 11.78
N PRO A 85 -3.83 2.04 13.08
CA PRO A 85 -5.17 2.30 13.61
C PRO A 85 -5.57 3.76 13.47
N PHE A 86 -4.67 4.69 13.80
CA PHE A 86 -4.93 6.12 13.64
C PHE A 86 -5.20 6.48 12.17
N LEU A 87 -4.36 6.00 11.26
CA LEU A 87 -4.49 6.23 9.82
C LEU A 87 -5.79 5.63 9.26
N TYR A 88 -6.15 4.43 9.74
CA TYR A 88 -7.37 3.73 9.33
C TYR A 88 -8.62 4.58 9.65
N TRP A 89 -8.80 4.96 10.92
CA TRP A 89 -10.00 5.66 11.36
C TRP A 89 -10.06 7.12 10.90
N ASN A 90 -8.93 7.81 10.86
CA ASN A 90 -8.92 9.24 10.55
C ASN A 90 -8.79 9.56 9.06
N PHE A 91 -8.23 8.65 8.26
CA PHE A 91 -7.96 8.92 6.84
C PHE A 91 -8.57 7.87 5.91
N LEU A 92 -8.33 6.57 6.12
CA LEU A 92 -8.81 5.53 5.18
C LEU A 92 -10.34 5.51 5.09
N VAL A 93 -11.04 5.41 6.22
CA VAL A 93 -12.50 5.34 6.24
C VAL A 93 -13.14 6.63 5.71
N LYS A 94 -12.43 7.77 5.80
CA LYS A 94 -12.88 9.07 5.27
C LYS A 94 -12.50 9.30 3.80
N GLY A 95 -11.82 8.35 3.15
CA GLY A 95 -11.40 8.47 1.75
C GLY A 95 -10.17 9.34 1.51
N TYR A 96 -9.47 9.80 2.56
CA TYR A 96 -8.27 10.63 2.42
C TYR A 96 -6.97 9.83 2.27
N TRP A 97 -7.03 8.49 2.30
CA TRP A 97 -5.86 7.63 2.18
C TRP A 97 -5.93 6.69 0.98
N ASN A 98 -5.06 6.96 0.00
CA ASN A 98 -5.00 6.30 -1.30
C ASN A 98 -3.79 5.34 -1.43
N GLY A 99 -3.37 4.76 -0.31
CA GLY A 99 -2.24 3.83 -0.24
C GLY A 99 -0.86 4.51 -0.27
N PRO A 100 0.22 3.75 -0.03
CA PRO A 100 1.55 4.31 0.19
C PRO A 100 2.32 4.62 -1.10
N ALA A 101 1.74 4.43 -2.28
CA ALA A 101 2.44 4.63 -3.56
C ALA A 101 3.02 6.05 -3.71
N THR A 102 2.32 7.07 -3.20
CA THR A 102 2.83 8.46 -3.22
C THR A 102 4.01 8.62 -2.28
N ILE A 103 3.92 8.06 -1.07
CA ILE A 103 5.02 8.09 -0.08
C ILE A 103 6.24 7.34 -0.62
N ARG A 104 6.03 6.17 -1.23
CA ARG A 104 7.10 5.38 -1.85
C ARG A 104 7.87 6.20 -2.88
N LYS A 105 7.15 6.90 -3.78
CA LYS A 105 7.79 7.78 -4.78
C LYS A 105 8.61 8.89 -4.13
N ILE A 106 8.10 9.52 -3.07
CA ILE A 106 8.79 10.60 -2.36
C ILE A 106 10.05 10.07 -1.66
N LEU A 107 9.93 8.99 -0.88
CA LEU A 107 11.01 8.43 -0.09
C LEU A 107 12.14 7.84 -0.96
N HIS A 108 11.82 7.41 -2.17
CA HIS A 108 12.81 6.96 -3.13
C HIS A 108 13.33 8.09 -4.05
N LEU A 109 13.02 9.36 -3.75
CA LEU A 109 13.40 10.51 -4.58
C LEU A 109 12.99 10.36 -6.06
N GLY A 110 11.86 9.69 -6.31
CA GLY A 110 11.36 9.35 -7.65
C GLY A 110 11.90 8.04 -8.22
N PHE A 111 12.97 7.46 -7.67
CA PHE A 111 13.55 6.19 -8.11
C PHE A 111 12.84 5.00 -7.50
N VAL A 112 11.60 4.74 -7.90
CA VAL A 112 10.90 3.52 -7.46
C VAL A 112 11.60 2.30 -8.08
N PRO A 113 12.23 1.42 -7.29
CA PRO A 113 12.85 0.23 -7.85
C PRO A 113 11.76 -0.61 -8.51
N LYS A 114 11.91 -0.87 -9.82
CA LYS A 114 11.07 -1.87 -10.50
C LYS A 114 11.39 -3.22 -9.87
N ALA A 115 10.36 -3.95 -9.45
CA ALA A 115 10.50 -5.36 -9.11
C ALA A 115 11.14 -6.08 -10.33
N LYS A 116 12.23 -6.82 -10.08
CA LYS A 116 12.82 -7.74 -11.05
C LYS A 116 11.93 -8.97 -11.19
#